data_AF-A0A3A8TGC9-F1
#
_entry.id   AF-A0A3A8TGC9-F1
#
_cell.length_a   1.000
_cell.length_b   1.000
_cell.length_c   1.000
_cell.angle_alpha   90.00
_cell.angle_beta   90.00
_cell.angle_gamma   90.00
#
_symmetry.space_group_name_H-M   'P 1'
#
loop_
_entity.id
_entity.type
_entity.pdbx_description
1 polymer ?
#
loop_
_entity_poly.entity_id
_entity_poly.type
_entity_poly.pdbx_seq_one_letter_code
_entity_poly.pdbx_strand_id
1 'polypeptide(L)'
;MGALYFIRHGQASFGAKDYDKLSDVGVQQARVLGEALRTRLPKVDAVVTGTMLRHRETADACLQALGQPVEPVRTPGFNEFDHEEVVHRHTPRYADFAVLREELAAMKDPRRAYQDLFTQAVGRWVAGGHDSEYRESWSAFKARCLEALAALLASLGPSRTALVFTSGGPITAISQDLLGIPDEHAFRTNWTLANCGITKVIYSERGRYLSTLNEHGHFEGEHRALITYR
;
A
#
# COMPACT_ATOMS: atom_id res chain seq x y z
N MET A 1 -0.42 -6.51 24.62
CA MET A 1 -0.17 -6.80 23.18
C MET A 1 -0.81 -5.70 22.37
N GLY A 2 -0.06 -5.07 21.47
CA GLY A 2 -0.57 -4.00 20.60
C GLY A 2 -0.84 -4.49 19.18
N ALA A 3 -1.44 -3.63 18.34
CA ALA A 3 -1.75 -3.94 16.95
C ALA A 3 -1.53 -2.73 16.03
N LEU A 4 -0.95 -2.97 14.86
CA LEU A 4 -0.88 -2.02 13.75
C LEU A 4 -1.78 -2.53 12.62
N TYR A 5 -2.60 -1.65 12.06
CA TYR A 5 -3.48 -1.93 10.93
C TYR A 5 -2.98 -1.12 9.74
N PHE A 6 -2.22 -1.78 8.86
CA PHE A 6 -1.77 -1.20 7.60
C PHE A 6 -2.90 -1.25 6.58
N ILE A 7 -3.29 -0.09 6.07
CA ILE A 7 -4.42 0.10 5.17
C ILE A 7 -3.84 0.52 3.82
N ARG A 8 -4.08 -0.29 2.79
CA ARG A 8 -3.80 0.14 1.41
C ARG A 8 -4.77 1.27 1.07
N HIS A 9 -4.30 2.36 0.47
CA HIS A 9 -5.18 3.45 0.04
C HIS A 9 -6.36 2.97 -0.81
N GLY A 10 -7.44 3.76 -0.83
CA GLY A 10 -8.55 3.58 -1.75
C GLY A 10 -8.12 3.68 -3.22
N GLN A 11 -8.98 3.28 -4.13
CA GLN A 11 -8.71 3.36 -5.56
C GLN A 11 -8.34 4.80 -5.96
N ALA A 12 -7.21 4.96 -6.63
CA ALA A 12 -6.80 6.25 -7.17
C ALA A 12 -7.40 6.48 -8.56
N SER A 13 -7.46 7.73 -8.99
CA SER A 13 -7.97 8.15 -10.30
C SER A 13 -7.01 7.74 -11.43
N PHE A 14 -7.14 6.49 -11.92
CA PHE A 14 -6.32 5.98 -13.01
C PHE A 14 -6.57 6.78 -14.30
N GLY A 15 -5.50 7.33 -14.90
CA GLY A 15 -5.59 8.09 -16.15
C GLY A 15 -6.02 9.56 -16.02
N ALA A 16 -6.27 10.06 -14.80
CA ALA A 16 -6.51 11.49 -14.58
C ALA A 16 -5.19 12.28 -14.55
N LYS A 17 -5.27 13.61 -14.76
CA LYS A 17 -4.11 14.53 -14.66
C LYS A 17 -3.40 14.49 -13.30
N ASP A 18 -4.12 14.10 -12.25
CA ASP A 18 -3.61 13.95 -10.89
C ASP A 18 -3.85 12.51 -10.41
N TYR A 19 -2.98 11.60 -10.83
CA TYR A 19 -3.04 10.18 -10.50
C TYR A 19 -2.94 9.92 -8.99
N ASP A 20 -2.36 10.84 -8.22
CA ASP A 20 -2.16 10.67 -6.79
C ASP A 20 -3.44 10.96 -5.99
N LYS A 21 -4.53 11.40 -6.63
CA LYS A 21 -5.83 11.62 -6.00
C LYS A 21 -6.71 10.36 -5.99
N LEU A 22 -7.51 10.17 -4.95
CA LEU A 22 -8.57 9.16 -4.94
C LEU A 22 -9.61 9.40 -6.04
N SER A 23 -10.19 8.29 -6.53
CA SER A 23 -11.44 8.33 -7.30
C SER A 23 -12.64 8.41 -6.36
N ASP A 24 -13.84 8.67 -6.90
CA ASP A 24 -15.08 8.61 -6.12
C ASP A 24 -15.28 7.22 -5.47
N VAL A 25 -14.89 6.15 -6.18
CA VAL A 25 -14.86 4.78 -5.65
C VAL A 25 -13.87 4.69 -4.48
N GLY A 26 -12.68 5.27 -4.60
CA GLY A 26 -11.68 5.31 -3.53
C GLY A 26 -12.17 6.00 -2.26
N VAL A 27 -12.90 7.11 -2.41
CA VAL A 27 -13.52 7.81 -1.27
C VAL A 27 -14.61 6.94 -0.62
N GLN A 28 -15.47 6.30 -1.43
CA GLN A 28 -16.49 5.38 -0.91
C GLN A 28 -15.89 4.18 -0.19
N GLN A 29 -14.81 3.60 -0.73
CA GLN A 29 -14.07 2.52 -0.08
C GLN A 29 -13.57 2.92 1.31
N ALA A 30 -12.92 4.09 1.40
CA ALA A 30 -12.39 4.60 2.67
C ALA A 30 -13.51 4.84 3.70
N ARG A 31 -14.67 5.35 3.26
CA ARG A 31 -15.83 5.55 4.15
C ARG A 31 -16.36 4.23 4.71
N VAL A 32 -16.58 3.22 3.86
CA VAL A 32 -17.06 1.88 4.28
C VAL A 32 -16.06 1.22 5.22
N LEU A 33 -14.75 1.35 4.94
CA LEU A 33 -13.70 0.91 5.85
C LEU A 33 -13.83 1.56 7.23
N GLY A 34 -14.03 2.89 7.29
CA GLY A 34 -14.22 3.61 8.55
C GLY A 34 -15.45 3.13 9.33
N GLU A 35 -16.58 2.93 8.65
CA GLU A 35 -17.82 2.39 9.25
C GLU A 35 -17.59 0.98 9.84
N ALA A 36 -16.83 0.13 9.14
CA ALA A 36 -16.48 -1.20 9.61
C ALA A 36 -15.47 -1.17 10.78
N LEU A 37 -14.49 -0.27 10.75
CA LEU A 37 -13.52 -0.11 11.83
C LEU A 37 -14.17 0.43 13.11
N ARG A 38 -15.21 1.26 13.01
CA ARG A 38 -15.96 1.79 14.16
C ARG A 38 -16.54 0.70 15.05
N THR A 39 -16.99 -0.40 14.48
CA THR A 39 -17.55 -1.53 15.24
C THR A 39 -16.46 -2.48 15.74
N ARG A 40 -15.29 -2.52 15.08
CA ARG A 40 -14.19 -3.44 15.37
C ARG A 40 -13.16 -2.88 16.35
N LEU A 41 -12.95 -1.56 16.36
CA LEU A 41 -11.89 -0.89 17.10
C LEU A 41 -12.49 0.10 18.10
N PRO A 42 -12.63 -0.29 19.39
CA PRO A 42 -13.17 0.61 20.41
C PRO A 42 -12.28 1.83 20.66
N LYS A 43 -10.98 1.73 20.34
CA LYS A 43 -10.02 2.82 20.48
C LYS A 43 -8.88 2.72 19.47
N VAL A 44 -8.57 3.84 18.84
CA VAL A 44 -7.34 4.06 18.06
C VAL A 44 -6.44 5.02 18.85
N ASP A 45 -5.22 4.59 19.14
CA ASP A 45 -4.26 5.39 19.92
C ASP A 45 -3.39 6.29 19.02
N ALA A 46 -3.17 5.91 17.75
CA ALA A 46 -2.45 6.73 16.78
C ALA A 46 -2.93 6.48 15.35
N VAL A 47 -2.76 7.50 14.51
CA VAL A 47 -2.93 7.38 13.06
C VAL A 47 -1.68 7.87 12.38
N VAL A 48 -1.23 7.11 11.38
CA VAL A 48 -0.08 7.42 10.54
C VAL A 48 -0.49 7.37 9.08
N THR A 49 0.07 8.27 8.28
CA THR A 49 -0.09 8.27 6.82
C THR A 49 1.28 8.34 6.15
N GLY A 50 1.42 7.77 4.96
CA GLY A 50 2.43 8.27 4.04
C GLY A 50 2.12 9.71 3.59
N THR A 51 3.04 10.35 2.88
CA THR A 51 2.89 11.73 2.44
C THR A 51 2.15 11.88 1.12
N MET A 52 1.69 10.80 0.50
CA MET A 52 1.00 10.84 -0.80
C MET A 52 -0.45 11.32 -0.62
N LEU A 53 -1.01 12.02 -1.62
CA LEU A 53 -2.37 12.58 -1.55
C LEU A 53 -3.42 11.49 -1.28
N ARG A 54 -3.39 10.39 -2.03
CA ARG A 54 -4.29 9.24 -1.82
C ARG A 54 -4.19 8.62 -0.43
N HIS A 55 -3.02 8.66 0.22
CA HIS A 55 -2.89 8.17 1.60
C HIS A 55 -3.68 9.05 2.57
N ARG A 56 -3.54 10.37 2.41
CA ARG A 56 -4.24 11.36 3.22
C ARG A 56 -5.74 11.32 2.98
N GLU A 57 -6.17 11.36 1.73
CA GLU A 57 -7.60 11.33 1.40
C GLU A 57 -8.27 10.03 1.87
N THR A 58 -7.55 8.89 1.83
CA THR A 58 -8.06 7.63 2.42
C THR A 58 -8.20 7.76 3.94
N ALA A 59 -7.20 8.33 4.61
CA ALA A 59 -7.25 8.55 6.05
C ALA A 59 -8.41 9.47 6.43
N ASP A 60 -8.54 10.62 5.77
CA ASP A 60 -9.56 11.62 6.07
C ASP A 60 -10.98 11.04 5.98
N ALA A 61 -11.30 10.38 4.86
CA ALA A 61 -12.62 9.76 4.65
C ALA A 61 -12.87 8.59 5.63
N CYS A 62 -11.86 7.77 5.92
CA CYS A 62 -11.97 6.67 6.88
C CYS A 62 -12.17 7.17 8.31
N LEU A 63 -11.40 8.16 8.75
CA LEU A 63 -11.47 8.70 10.12
C LEU A 63 -12.77 9.45 10.38
N GLN A 64 -13.28 10.18 9.38
CA GLN A 64 -14.58 10.82 9.45
C GLN A 64 -15.70 9.80 9.74
N ALA A 65 -15.69 8.66 9.05
CA ALA A 65 -16.66 7.59 9.25
C ALA A 65 -16.41 6.78 10.54
N LEU A 66 -15.14 6.60 10.94
CA LEU A 66 -14.75 5.97 12.19
C LEU A 66 -15.27 6.76 13.41
N GLY A 67 -15.27 8.09 13.34
CA GLY A 67 -15.78 8.97 14.38
C GLY A 67 -14.86 9.11 15.61
N GLN A 68 -13.58 8.76 15.48
CA GLN A 68 -12.57 8.97 16.53
C GLN A 68 -11.61 10.09 16.13
N PRO A 69 -11.51 11.19 16.89
CA PRO A 69 -10.64 12.32 16.55
C PRO A 69 -9.19 11.99 16.92
N VAL A 70 -8.43 11.47 15.96
CA VAL A 70 -6.99 11.21 16.09
C VAL A 70 -6.28 11.85 14.91
N GLU A 71 -5.41 12.83 15.20
CA GLU A 71 -4.68 13.54 14.17
C GLU A 71 -3.62 12.65 13.51
N PRO A 72 -3.62 12.53 12.18
CA PRO A 72 -2.64 11.71 11.47
C PRO A 72 -1.23 12.32 11.48
N VAL A 73 -0.23 11.50 11.81
CA VAL A 73 1.19 11.86 11.65
C VAL A 73 1.69 11.40 10.28
N ARG A 74 2.24 12.33 9.50
CA ARG A 74 2.80 12.04 8.17
C ARG A 74 4.20 11.45 8.30
N THR A 75 4.42 10.30 7.67
CA THR A 75 5.66 9.54 7.76
C THR A 75 6.11 9.11 6.35
N PRO A 76 7.09 9.80 5.73
CA PRO A 76 7.57 9.49 4.38
C PRO A 76 8.04 8.05 4.18
N GLY A 77 8.48 7.39 5.25
CA GLY A 77 8.91 5.99 5.21
C GLY A 77 7.80 5.01 4.78
N PHE A 78 6.53 5.40 4.84
CA PHE A 78 5.38 4.63 4.33
C PHE A 78 4.92 5.05 2.93
N ASN A 79 5.72 5.82 2.19
CA ASN A 79 5.44 6.14 0.79
C ASN A 79 5.67 4.96 -0.14
N GLU A 80 4.86 4.88 -1.19
CA GLU A 80 5.02 3.91 -2.29
C GLU A 80 6.32 4.15 -3.06
N PHE A 81 6.91 3.09 -3.62
CA PHE A 81 8.04 3.22 -4.54
C PHE A 81 7.64 3.92 -5.84
N ASP A 82 8.64 4.42 -6.57
CA ASP A 82 8.44 5.02 -7.88
C ASP A 82 8.23 3.94 -8.94
N HIS A 83 6.98 3.49 -9.05
CA HIS A 83 6.56 2.46 -10.00
C HIS A 83 6.75 2.88 -11.46
N GLU A 84 6.74 4.19 -11.76
CA GLU A 84 7.02 4.70 -13.11
C GLU A 84 8.50 4.53 -13.43
N GLU A 85 9.41 4.94 -12.52
CA GLU A 85 10.84 4.68 -12.69
C GLU A 85 11.12 3.19 -12.88
N VAL A 86 10.49 2.31 -12.10
CA VAL A 86 10.68 0.86 -12.24
C VAL A 86 10.38 0.37 -13.66
N VAL A 87 9.27 0.81 -14.24
CA VAL A 87 8.90 0.49 -15.64
C VAL A 87 9.86 1.16 -16.63
N HIS A 88 10.19 2.43 -16.42
CA HIS A 88 11.08 3.18 -17.32
C HIS A 88 12.48 2.58 -17.40
N ARG A 89 13.07 2.18 -16.27
CA ARG A 89 14.40 1.55 -16.25
C ARG A 89 14.39 0.18 -16.91
N HIS A 90 13.30 -0.56 -16.80
CA HIS A 90 13.15 -1.85 -17.47
C HIS A 90 12.94 -1.70 -18.98
N THR A 91 12.18 -0.69 -19.41
CA THR A 91 11.89 -0.44 -20.83
C THR A 91 11.98 1.07 -21.12
N PRO A 92 13.18 1.59 -21.45
CA PRO A 92 13.45 3.03 -21.53
C PRO A 92 12.54 3.84 -22.44
N ARG A 93 12.02 3.24 -23.51
CA ARG A 93 11.06 3.89 -24.43
C ARG A 93 9.73 4.27 -23.76
N TYR A 94 9.36 3.62 -22.64
CA TYR A 94 8.18 3.96 -21.87
C TYR A 94 8.39 5.12 -20.91
N ALA A 95 9.57 5.74 -20.88
CA ALA A 95 9.78 7.03 -20.19
C ALA A 95 8.78 8.10 -20.66
N ASP A 96 8.32 8.01 -21.92
CA ASP A 96 7.08 8.65 -22.33
C ASP A 96 5.90 7.70 -22.07
N PHE A 97 5.15 7.97 -21.00
CA PHE A 97 3.98 7.17 -20.63
C PHE A 97 2.87 7.21 -21.69
N ALA A 98 2.85 8.20 -22.59
CA ALA A 98 1.90 8.22 -23.70
C ALA A 98 2.15 7.06 -24.67
N VAL A 99 3.42 6.74 -24.95
CA VAL A 99 3.82 5.60 -25.78
C VAL A 99 3.34 4.28 -25.16
N LEU A 100 3.57 4.10 -23.85
CA LEU A 100 3.10 2.92 -23.13
C LEU A 100 1.58 2.78 -23.23
N ARG A 101 0.82 3.87 -23.01
CA ARG A 101 -0.65 3.85 -23.10
C ARG A 101 -1.15 3.50 -24.50
N GLU A 102 -0.56 4.10 -25.53
CA GLU A 102 -0.96 3.85 -26.93
C GLU A 102 -0.75 2.39 -27.31
N GLU A 103 0.42 1.83 -26.98
CA GLU A 103 0.71 0.43 -27.29
C GLU A 103 -0.15 -0.54 -26.48
N LEU A 104 -0.36 -0.29 -25.19
CA LEU A 104 -1.26 -1.11 -24.38
C LEU A 104 -2.68 -1.08 -24.93
N ALA A 105 -3.17 0.08 -25.37
CA ALA A 105 -4.51 0.21 -25.94
C ALA A 105 -4.69 -0.56 -27.26
N ALA A 106 -3.60 -0.79 -28.01
CA ALA A 106 -3.60 -1.61 -29.22
C ALA A 106 -3.57 -3.13 -28.94
N MET A 107 -3.29 -3.55 -27.70
CA MET A 107 -3.23 -4.97 -27.33
C MET A 107 -4.63 -5.57 -27.13
N LYS A 108 -4.76 -6.86 -27.42
CA LYS A 108 -6.01 -7.62 -27.19
C LYS A 108 -6.42 -7.65 -25.72
N ASP A 109 -5.45 -7.68 -24.80
CA ASP A 109 -5.66 -7.64 -23.36
C ASP A 109 -4.67 -6.64 -22.72
N PRO A 110 -5.02 -5.34 -22.68
CA PRO A 110 -4.14 -4.29 -22.16
C PRO A 110 -3.76 -4.51 -20.69
N ARG A 111 -4.67 -5.07 -19.88
CA ARG A 111 -4.44 -5.29 -18.44
C ARG A 111 -3.40 -6.37 -18.22
N ARG A 112 -3.56 -7.51 -18.88
CA ARG A 112 -2.58 -8.60 -18.80
C ARG A 112 -1.22 -8.17 -19.36
N ALA A 113 -1.19 -7.46 -20.48
CA ALA A 113 0.05 -6.96 -21.06
C ALA A 113 0.80 -6.03 -20.09
N TYR A 114 0.10 -5.13 -19.40
CA TYR A 114 0.71 -4.29 -18.37
C TYR A 114 1.18 -5.09 -17.15
N GLN A 115 0.40 -6.07 -16.69
CA GLN A 115 0.81 -6.96 -15.57
C GLN A 115 2.08 -7.75 -15.91
N ASP A 116 2.19 -8.27 -17.13
CA ASP A 116 3.37 -9.02 -17.59
C ASP A 116 4.59 -8.10 -17.69
N LEU A 117 4.44 -6.88 -18.21
CA LEU A 117 5.50 -5.85 -18.26
C LEU A 117 5.95 -5.47 -16.85
N PHE A 118 5.01 -5.15 -15.97
CA PHE A 118 5.30 -4.70 -14.62
C PHE A 118 5.96 -5.79 -13.78
N THR A 119 5.52 -7.05 -13.95
CA THR A 119 6.14 -8.21 -13.30
C THR A 119 7.62 -8.34 -13.68
N GLN A 120 7.97 -8.16 -14.95
CA GLN A 120 9.36 -8.19 -15.41
C GLN A 120 10.16 -6.99 -14.88
N ALA A 121 9.57 -5.80 -14.89
CA ALA A 121 10.21 -4.58 -14.40
C ALA A 121 10.53 -4.66 -12.91
N VAL A 122 9.56 -5.08 -12.10
CA VAL A 122 9.74 -5.33 -10.67
C VAL A 122 10.73 -6.46 -10.43
N GLY A 123 10.67 -7.56 -11.19
CA GLY A 123 11.62 -8.65 -11.06
C GLY A 123 13.06 -8.19 -11.24
N ARG A 124 13.32 -7.33 -12.22
CA ARG A 124 14.63 -6.69 -12.42
C ARG A 124 15.05 -5.81 -11.25
N TRP A 125 14.14 -4.97 -10.76
CA TRP A 125 14.41 -4.05 -9.64
C TRP A 125 14.72 -4.79 -8.33
N VAL A 126 13.95 -5.84 -8.05
CA VAL A 126 14.07 -6.66 -6.84
C VAL A 126 15.31 -7.55 -6.85
N ALA A 127 15.77 -8.00 -8.02
CA ALA A 127 16.94 -8.87 -8.15
C ALA A 127 18.27 -8.21 -7.72
N GLY A 128 18.32 -6.89 -7.55
CA GLY A 128 19.49 -6.18 -7.01
C GLY A 128 20.66 -6.00 -7.99
N GLY A 129 20.70 -6.75 -9.10
CA GLY A 129 21.78 -6.70 -10.09
C GLY A 129 21.93 -5.36 -10.83
N HIS A 130 20.96 -4.45 -10.67
CA HIS A 130 20.91 -3.15 -11.34
C HIS A 130 20.66 -1.98 -10.37
N ASP A 131 20.94 -2.15 -9.07
CA ASP A 131 20.62 -1.18 -8.03
C ASP A 131 21.10 0.25 -8.35
N SER A 132 22.30 0.39 -8.93
CA SER A 132 22.88 1.70 -9.30
C SER A 132 22.11 2.46 -10.38
N GLU A 133 21.17 1.81 -11.07
CA GLU A 133 20.35 2.43 -12.11
C GLU A 133 19.04 3.02 -11.58
N TYR A 134 18.66 2.74 -10.33
CA TYR A 134 17.42 3.23 -9.72
C TYR A 134 17.72 4.33 -8.71
N ARG A 135 16.83 5.32 -8.55
CA ARG A 135 16.97 6.32 -7.48
C ARG A 135 16.82 5.70 -6.09
N GLU A 136 15.95 4.70 -5.99
CA GLU A 136 15.74 3.89 -4.80
C GLU A 136 15.79 2.42 -5.22
N SER A 137 16.81 1.68 -4.77
CA SER A 137 16.87 0.23 -4.95
C SER A 137 15.81 -0.49 -4.12
N TRP A 138 15.54 -1.77 -4.42
CA TRP A 138 14.65 -2.58 -3.59
C TRP A 138 15.16 -2.66 -2.13
N SER A 139 16.46 -2.86 -1.96
CA SER A 139 17.12 -2.92 -0.65
C SER A 139 16.93 -1.63 0.16
N ALA A 140 17.07 -0.47 -0.48
CA ALA A 140 16.85 0.84 0.14
C ALA A 140 15.37 1.08 0.47
N PHE A 141 14.46 0.76 -0.47
CA PHE A 141 13.01 0.86 -0.25
C PHE A 141 12.57 0.01 0.95
N LYS A 142 12.99 -1.25 0.99
CA LYS A 142 12.69 -2.18 2.09
C LYS A 142 13.24 -1.64 3.42
N ALA A 143 14.51 -1.21 3.45
CA ALA A 143 15.12 -0.64 4.65
C ALA A 143 14.31 0.54 5.19
N ARG A 144 13.96 1.50 4.33
CA ARG A 144 13.14 2.67 4.69
C ARG A 144 11.78 2.28 5.30
N CYS A 145 11.09 1.29 4.73
CA CYS A 145 9.81 0.83 5.27
C CYS A 145 9.95 0.16 6.65
N LEU A 146 11.01 -0.65 6.85
CA LEU A 146 11.25 -1.33 8.12
C LEU A 146 11.72 -0.37 9.22
N GLU A 147 12.50 0.65 8.87
CA GLU A 147 12.88 1.75 9.77
C GLU A 147 11.65 2.53 10.23
N ALA A 148 10.72 2.85 9.32
CA ALA A 148 9.47 3.53 9.66
C ALA A 148 8.58 2.69 10.59
N LEU A 149 8.48 1.38 10.34
CA LEU A 149 7.80 0.45 11.23
C LEU A 149 8.45 0.42 12.63
N ALA A 150 9.78 0.35 12.69
CA ALA A 150 10.51 0.33 13.96
C ALA A 150 10.31 1.63 14.74
N ALA A 151 10.39 2.78 14.08
CA ALA A 151 10.15 4.10 14.69
C ALA A 151 8.72 4.24 15.22
N LEU A 152 7.71 3.78 14.46
CA LEU A 152 6.31 3.79 14.91
C LEU A 152 6.10 2.92 16.16
N LEU A 153 6.69 1.73 16.19
CA LEU A 153 6.57 0.85 17.35
C LEU A 153 7.26 1.44 18.59
N ALA A 154 8.39 2.11 18.41
CA ALA A 154 9.10 2.79 19.49
C ALA A 154 8.27 3.95 20.07
N SER A 155 7.54 4.70 19.23
CA SER A 155 6.73 5.84 19.68
C SER A 155 5.41 5.45 20.34
N LEU A 156 4.81 4.32 19.94
CA LEU A 156 3.55 3.84 20.51
C LEU A 156 3.69 3.26 21.93
N GLY A 157 4.76 2.53 22.19
CA GLY A 157 4.89 1.72 23.40
C GLY A 157 3.91 0.51 23.42
N PRO A 158 3.80 -0.19 24.56
CA PRO A 158 3.06 -1.45 24.61
C PRO A 158 1.54 -1.27 24.54
N SER A 159 0.87 -2.29 23.98
CA SER A 159 -0.60 -2.43 24.01
C SER A 159 -1.39 -1.29 23.37
N ARG A 160 -0.81 -0.62 22.36
CA ARG A 160 -1.49 0.42 21.57
C ARG A 160 -1.99 -0.09 20.23
N THR A 161 -3.06 0.53 19.75
CA THR A 161 -3.62 0.32 18.41
C THR A 161 -3.32 1.50 17.50
N ALA A 162 -2.75 1.26 16.33
CA ALA A 162 -2.54 2.30 15.33
C ALA A 162 -3.08 1.92 13.95
N LEU A 163 -3.61 2.91 13.24
CA LEU A 163 -3.94 2.81 11.81
C LEU A 163 -2.82 3.42 10.98
N VAL A 164 -2.39 2.74 9.92
CA VAL A 164 -1.32 3.20 9.03
C VAL A 164 -1.83 3.20 7.59
N PHE A 165 -2.13 4.37 7.04
CA PHE A 165 -2.59 4.52 5.66
C PHE A 165 -1.41 4.65 4.69
N THR A 166 -1.25 3.68 3.80
CA THR A 166 -0.07 3.50 2.95
C THR A 166 -0.45 2.87 1.60
N SER A 167 0.50 2.29 0.88
CA SER A 167 0.32 1.61 -0.40
C SER A 167 0.74 0.13 -0.35
N GLY A 168 0.64 -0.55 -1.49
CA GLY A 168 0.94 -1.97 -1.59
C GLY A 168 2.41 -2.27 -1.34
N GLY A 169 3.35 -1.49 -1.89
CA GLY A 169 4.78 -1.75 -1.74
C GLY A 169 5.24 -1.80 -0.28
N PRO A 170 4.94 -0.80 0.58
CA PRO A 170 5.33 -0.84 1.99
C PRO A 170 4.71 -2.02 2.74
N ILE A 171 3.43 -2.35 2.46
CA ILE A 171 2.76 -3.52 3.02
C ILE A 171 3.50 -4.80 2.60
N THR A 172 3.87 -4.92 1.34
CA THR A 172 4.64 -6.03 0.79
C THR A 172 6.00 -6.15 1.46
N ALA A 173 6.78 -5.07 1.57
CA ALA A 173 8.10 -5.09 2.20
C ALA A 173 8.03 -5.53 3.68
N ILE A 174 7.08 -4.98 4.43
CA ILE A 174 6.87 -5.33 5.85
C ILE A 174 6.41 -6.79 5.99
N SER A 175 5.44 -7.22 5.18
CA SER A 175 4.90 -8.60 5.26
C SER A 175 5.95 -9.62 4.82
N GLN A 176 6.74 -9.29 3.81
CA GLN A 176 7.84 -10.12 3.33
C GLN A 176 8.91 -10.33 4.40
N ASP A 177 9.32 -9.26 5.08
CA ASP A 177 10.29 -9.31 6.18
C ASP A 177 9.77 -10.18 7.33
N LEU A 178 8.53 -9.94 7.79
CA LEU A 178 7.93 -10.68 8.90
C LEU A 178 7.73 -12.17 8.62
N LEU A 179 7.54 -12.56 7.36
CA LEU A 179 7.33 -13.95 6.95
C LEU A 179 8.60 -14.64 6.44
N GLY A 180 9.72 -13.92 6.30
CA GLY A 180 10.94 -14.46 5.70
C GLY A 180 10.77 -14.89 4.24
N ILE A 181 9.89 -14.22 3.48
CA ILE A 181 9.69 -14.52 2.06
C ILE A 181 10.94 -14.05 1.29
N PRO A 182 11.52 -14.84 0.37
CA PRO A 182 12.63 -14.37 -0.47
C PRO A 182 12.26 -13.14 -1.29
N ASP A 183 13.21 -12.22 -1.52
CA ASP A 183 12.95 -10.95 -2.22
C ASP A 183 12.30 -11.17 -3.59
N GLU A 184 12.80 -12.13 -4.38
CA GLU A 184 12.26 -12.56 -5.67
C GLU A 184 10.77 -12.99 -5.65
N HIS A 185 10.18 -13.18 -4.48
CA HIS A 185 8.77 -13.54 -4.30
C HIS A 185 7.95 -12.45 -3.60
N ALA A 186 8.56 -11.33 -3.20
CA ALA A 186 7.92 -10.26 -2.43
C ALA A 186 6.60 -9.80 -3.07
N PHE A 187 6.63 -9.50 -4.37
CA PHE A 187 5.49 -8.94 -5.10
C PHE A 187 4.37 -9.93 -5.43
N ARG A 188 4.54 -11.24 -5.18
CA ARG A 188 3.44 -12.21 -5.36
C ARG A 188 2.22 -11.87 -4.51
N THR A 189 2.45 -11.28 -3.33
CA THR A 189 1.37 -10.83 -2.43
C THR A 189 0.79 -9.48 -2.82
N ASN A 190 1.57 -8.63 -3.50
CA ASN A 190 1.17 -7.25 -3.82
C ASN A 190 -0.02 -7.20 -4.78
N TRP A 191 -0.02 -8.09 -5.79
CA TRP A 191 -1.03 -8.17 -6.84
C TRP A 191 -2.45 -8.42 -6.32
N THR A 192 -2.56 -9.10 -5.19
CA THR A 192 -3.86 -9.45 -4.61
C THR A 192 -4.31 -8.44 -3.56
N LEU A 193 -3.48 -7.46 -3.18
CA LEU A 193 -3.86 -6.48 -2.16
C LEU A 193 -5.06 -5.65 -2.65
N ALA A 194 -6.21 -5.75 -2.01
CA ALA A 194 -7.36 -4.93 -2.35
C ALA A 194 -7.12 -3.48 -1.89
N ASN A 195 -7.63 -2.50 -2.66
CA ASN A 195 -7.73 -1.13 -2.17
C ASN A 195 -8.58 -1.10 -0.89
N CYS A 196 -8.17 -0.28 0.10
CA CYS A 196 -8.71 -0.29 1.46
C CYS A 196 -8.65 -1.65 2.20
N GLY A 197 -7.91 -2.62 1.68
CA GLY A 197 -7.59 -3.86 2.39
C GLY A 197 -6.67 -3.61 3.59
N ILE A 198 -6.85 -4.42 4.63
CA ILE A 198 -6.19 -4.29 5.93
C ILE A 198 -5.18 -5.41 6.14
N THR A 199 -3.95 -5.03 6.47
CA THR A 199 -2.90 -5.95 6.93
C THR A 199 -2.60 -5.69 8.39
N LYS A 200 -2.80 -6.69 9.25
CA LYS A 200 -2.66 -6.54 10.70
C LYS A 200 -1.35 -7.13 11.18
N VAL A 201 -0.55 -6.33 11.89
CA VAL A 201 0.64 -6.77 12.60
C VAL A 201 0.38 -6.64 14.11
N ILE A 202 0.56 -7.73 14.86
CA ILE A 202 0.48 -7.71 16.33
C ILE A 202 1.89 -7.66 16.90
N TYR A 203 2.06 -6.97 18.04
CA TYR A 203 3.37 -6.80 18.65
C TYR A 203 3.34 -6.84 20.17
N SER A 204 4.48 -7.24 20.73
CA SER A 204 4.77 -7.26 22.16
C SER A 204 6.28 -7.18 22.37
N GLU A 205 6.73 -7.25 23.63
CA GLU A 205 8.15 -7.40 23.96
C GLU A 205 8.78 -8.67 23.35
N ARG A 206 7.97 -9.70 23.05
CA ARG A 206 8.41 -10.96 22.43
C ARG A 206 8.55 -10.89 20.90
N GLY A 207 8.34 -9.71 20.30
CA GLY A 207 8.45 -9.51 18.86
C GLY A 207 7.13 -9.13 18.18
N ARG A 208 7.15 -9.24 16.85
CA ARG A 208 6.14 -8.73 15.91
C ARG A 208 5.70 -9.87 15.00
N TYR A 209 4.40 -9.99 14.75
CA TYR A 209 3.85 -11.10 13.97
C TYR A 209 2.79 -10.57 13.01
N LEU A 210 2.84 -11.04 11.76
CA LEU A 210 1.76 -10.82 10.81
C LEU A 210 0.54 -11.65 11.25
N SER A 211 -0.53 -10.98 11.64
CA SER A 211 -1.77 -11.62 12.13
C SER A 211 -2.76 -11.87 11.00
N THR A 212 -2.93 -10.91 10.10
CA THR A 212 -3.75 -11.06 8.88
C THR A 212 -3.09 -10.28 7.75
N LEU A 213 -3.24 -10.78 6.52
CA LEU A 213 -2.79 -10.11 5.31
C LEU A 213 -4.00 -9.86 4.42
N ASN A 214 -4.16 -8.62 3.96
CA ASN A 214 -5.16 -8.26 2.96
C ASN A 214 -6.62 -8.58 3.33
N GLU A 215 -7.02 -8.33 4.58
CA GLU A 215 -8.40 -8.47 5.01
C GLU A 215 -9.27 -7.38 4.37
N HIS A 216 -10.25 -7.80 3.57
CA HIS A 216 -11.17 -6.92 2.85
C HIS A 216 -12.62 -7.40 2.96
N GLY A 217 -12.94 -8.19 4.00
CA GLY A 217 -14.27 -8.75 4.22
C GLY A 217 -15.35 -7.68 4.46
N HIS A 218 -14.96 -6.47 4.84
CA HIS A 218 -15.85 -5.31 4.95
C HIS A 218 -16.43 -4.85 3.59
N PHE A 219 -15.86 -5.31 2.47
CA PHE A 219 -16.43 -5.12 1.14
C PHE A 219 -17.23 -6.32 0.63
N GLU A 220 -17.27 -7.44 1.34
CA GLU A 220 -18.12 -8.56 0.93
C GLU A 220 -19.62 -8.19 1.06
N GLY A 221 -20.50 -9.01 0.47
CA GLY A 221 -21.94 -8.76 0.50
C GLY A 221 -22.36 -7.52 -0.31
N GLU A 222 -23.02 -6.57 0.34
CA GLU A 222 -23.62 -5.38 -0.30
C GLU A 222 -22.59 -4.45 -0.94
N HIS A 223 -21.34 -4.48 -0.46
CA HIS A 223 -20.27 -3.62 -0.93
C HIS A 223 -19.34 -4.27 -1.97
N ARG A 224 -19.69 -5.45 -2.51
CA ARG A 224 -18.79 -6.25 -3.37
C ARG A 224 -18.24 -5.51 -4.58
N ALA A 225 -19.00 -4.55 -5.10
CA ALA A 225 -18.61 -3.73 -6.25
C ALA A 225 -17.44 -2.78 -5.93
N LEU A 226 -17.16 -2.55 -4.64
CA LEU A 226 -16.02 -1.76 -4.17
C LEU A 226 -14.74 -2.58 -4.06
N ILE A 227 -14.77 -3.90 -4.27
CA ILE A 227 -13.53 -4.69 -4.30
C ILE A 227 -12.80 -4.38 -5.60
N THR A 228 -11.70 -3.65 -5.49
CA THR A 228 -10.85 -3.29 -6.62
C THR A 228 -9.38 -3.54 -6.30
N TYR A 229 -8.64 -3.84 -7.36
CA TYR A 229 -7.21 -4.10 -7.37
C TYR A 229 -6.55 -3.10 -8.32
N ARG A 230 -5.21 -2.97 -8.23
CA ARG A 230 -4.42 -2.39 -9.31
C ARG A 230 -3.72 -3.51 -10.06
#